data_AF-A0A5C6CCD7-F1
#
_entry.id   AF-A0A5C6CCD7-F1
#
_cell.length_a   1.000
_cell.length_b   1.000
_cell.length_c   1.000
_cell.angle_alpha   90.00
_cell.angle_beta   90.00
_cell.angle_gamma   90.00
#
_symmetry.space_group_name_H-M   'P 1'
#
loop_
_entity.id
_entity.type
_entity.pdbx_description
1 polymer ?
#
loop_
_entity_poly.entity_id
_entity_poly.type
_entity_poly.pdbx_seq_one_letter_code
_entity_poly.pdbx_strand_id
1 'polypeptide(L)'
;MYPRNNASPPRIAVGAVVQISDGAVQTADVLIKVTPEGGSASAGSGTTSYVEGVVHYVPTQAETNYTAFTVTAHKADCIPTGTTVVTTAASTAGQVVTDEASRTASKATGFATPEDVSPTIDFDPTINPTTLDSTAVDAIRDGLATQTSLNAVAAVTAKLGMMIQDDGEGNWQYTVIAVAKAPTGNSEITVNAVVSVPAVVAESAAKRTGEIIRSRGTRWLIAIEELGDLTGVEKLYLTIKGGDVADAAANLQIALSIPASVDDGLLRVNGEAANDKTMGSLEVESYVADDEAVKNRVIVTVNEKITKLMMANPYRYDLKQTGEAAGAEVLANGRFRVIADTTRAVS
;
A
#
# COMPACT_ATOMS: atom_id res chain seq x y z
N MET A 1 -9.25 -8.81 8.83
CA MET A 1 -8.21 -9.82 9.17
C MET A 1 -7.97 -9.79 10.67
N TYR A 2 -7.88 -10.95 11.33
CA TYR A 2 -7.83 -11.03 12.79
C TYR A 2 -6.36 -10.99 13.28
N PRO A 3 -5.96 -10.22 14.30
CA PRO A 3 -4.54 -10.11 14.67
C PRO A 3 -3.99 -11.41 15.28
N ARG A 4 -2.87 -11.94 14.75
CA ARG A 4 -2.17 -13.10 15.33
C ARG A 4 -1.43 -12.72 16.61
N ASN A 5 -1.41 -13.63 17.59
CA ASN A 5 -0.64 -13.50 18.83
C ASN A 5 -0.93 -12.19 19.62
N ASN A 6 -2.17 -11.71 19.57
CA ASN A 6 -2.52 -10.43 20.19
C ASN A 6 -2.72 -10.58 21.70
N ALA A 7 -2.09 -9.73 22.50
CA ALA A 7 -2.25 -9.72 23.96
C ALA A 7 -3.67 -9.31 24.40
N SER A 8 -4.41 -8.60 23.55
CA SER A 8 -5.81 -8.22 23.79
C SER A 8 -6.65 -8.48 22.53
N PRO A 9 -7.01 -9.76 22.27
CA PRO A 9 -7.75 -10.12 21.06
C PRO A 9 -9.14 -9.45 20.98
N PRO A 10 -9.56 -8.96 19.80
CA PRO A 10 -10.91 -8.47 19.60
C PRO A 10 -11.96 -9.57 19.78
N ARG A 11 -13.16 -9.19 20.24
CA ARG A 11 -14.29 -10.13 20.39
C ARG A 11 -14.74 -10.70 19.04
N ILE A 12 -15.07 -11.98 19.01
CA ILE A 12 -15.60 -12.71 17.86
C ILE A 12 -17.08 -12.99 18.08
N ALA A 13 -17.92 -12.70 17.08
CA ALA A 13 -19.30 -13.17 17.03
C ALA A 13 -19.33 -14.59 16.43
N VAL A 14 -19.71 -15.60 17.22
CA VAL A 14 -19.69 -17.01 16.81
C VAL A 14 -21.02 -17.43 16.18
N GLY A 15 -22.14 -16.89 16.69
CA GLY A 15 -23.49 -17.15 16.20
C GLY A 15 -24.47 -17.52 17.32
N ALA A 16 -25.71 -17.83 16.95
CA ALA A 16 -26.73 -18.31 17.87
C ALA A 16 -26.65 -19.83 18.04
N VAL A 17 -26.74 -20.31 19.28
CA VAL A 17 -26.89 -21.74 19.59
C VAL A 17 -28.37 -21.98 19.89
N VAL A 18 -28.99 -22.93 19.19
CA VAL A 18 -30.45 -23.09 19.17
C VAL A 18 -30.84 -24.46 19.72
N GLN A 19 -31.76 -24.50 20.68
CA GLN A 19 -32.25 -25.73 21.29
C GLN A 19 -33.10 -26.53 20.29
N ILE A 20 -32.84 -27.84 20.20
CA ILE A 20 -33.45 -28.72 19.20
C ILE A 20 -34.95 -28.91 19.48
N SER A 21 -35.37 -28.91 20.76
CA SER A 21 -36.75 -29.22 21.14
C SER A 21 -37.76 -28.12 20.81
N ASP A 22 -37.37 -26.84 20.92
CA ASP A 22 -38.30 -25.71 20.88
C ASP A 22 -37.78 -24.50 20.09
N GLY A 23 -36.57 -24.57 19.53
CA GLY A 23 -35.97 -23.46 18.79
C GLY A 23 -35.51 -22.30 19.67
N ALA A 24 -35.47 -22.46 21.01
CA ALA A 24 -35.03 -21.40 21.91
C ALA A 24 -33.53 -21.11 21.74
N VAL A 25 -33.20 -19.83 21.52
CA VAL A 25 -31.82 -19.36 21.43
C VAL A 25 -31.20 -19.34 22.83
N GLN A 26 -30.04 -19.97 22.97
CA GLN A 26 -29.33 -20.09 24.24
C GLN A 26 -28.58 -18.81 24.59
N THR A 27 -28.88 -18.25 25.76
CA THR A 27 -28.26 -17.04 26.30
C THR A 27 -27.37 -17.30 27.53
N ALA A 28 -27.17 -18.57 27.91
CA ALA A 28 -26.33 -19.01 29.02
C ALA A 28 -25.85 -20.46 28.83
N ASP A 29 -24.77 -20.80 29.55
CA ASP A 29 -24.18 -22.14 29.62
C ASP A 29 -23.79 -22.77 28.28
N VAL A 30 -23.48 -21.94 27.29
CA VAL A 30 -22.86 -22.38 26.03
C VAL A 30 -21.37 -22.57 26.25
N LEU A 31 -20.87 -23.74 25.85
CA LEU A 31 -19.47 -24.11 25.92
C LEU A 31 -18.75 -23.76 24.60
N ILE A 32 -17.51 -23.29 24.71
CA ILE A 32 -16.66 -23.00 23.56
C ILE A 32 -15.62 -24.09 23.37
N LYS A 33 -15.46 -24.54 22.12
CA LYS A 33 -14.29 -25.30 21.67
C LYS A 33 -13.49 -24.47 20.68
N VAL A 34 -12.17 -24.48 20.84
CA VAL A 34 -11.23 -23.88 19.90
C VAL A 34 -10.44 -25.01 19.24
N THR A 35 -10.35 -24.97 17.91
CA THR A 35 -9.52 -25.93 17.15
C THR A 35 -8.49 -25.13 16.35
N PRO A 36 -7.22 -25.15 16.74
CA PRO A 36 -6.17 -24.51 15.94
C PRO A 36 -5.93 -25.32 14.66
N GLU A 37 -5.47 -24.62 13.61
CA GLU A 37 -5.03 -25.28 12.38
C GLU A 37 -3.94 -26.32 12.68
N GLY A 38 -4.13 -27.55 12.19
CA GLY A 38 -3.20 -28.67 12.40
C GLY A 38 -3.20 -29.26 13.81
N GLY A 39 -4.08 -28.81 14.72
CA GLY A 39 -4.18 -29.31 16.09
C GLY A 39 -5.53 -29.94 16.44
N SER A 40 -5.64 -30.44 17.67
CA SER A 40 -6.88 -31.02 18.21
C SER A 40 -7.76 -29.97 18.87
N ALA A 41 -9.08 -30.18 18.83
CA ALA A 41 -10.04 -29.33 19.54
C ALA A 41 -9.82 -29.38 21.06
N SER A 42 -9.74 -28.22 21.69
CA SER A 42 -9.68 -28.05 23.15
C SER A 42 -10.81 -27.13 23.64
N ALA A 43 -11.06 -27.14 24.96
CA ALA A 43 -11.95 -26.16 25.56
C ALA A 43 -11.38 -24.75 25.39
N GLY A 44 -12.24 -23.79 25.01
CA GLY A 44 -11.84 -22.39 24.93
C GLY A 44 -11.46 -21.85 26.30
N SER A 45 -10.30 -21.20 26.39
CA SER A 45 -9.76 -20.61 27.63
C SER A 45 -10.09 -19.13 27.80
N GLY A 46 -10.75 -18.53 26.81
CA GLY A 46 -11.15 -17.14 26.76
C GLY A 46 -12.50 -16.86 27.44
N THR A 47 -13.02 -15.65 27.23
CA THR A 47 -14.25 -15.19 27.90
C THR A 47 -15.44 -15.28 26.95
N THR A 48 -16.53 -15.90 27.42
CA THR A 48 -17.80 -15.98 26.68
C THR A 48 -18.78 -14.92 27.19
N SER A 49 -19.50 -14.28 26.28
CA SER A 49 -20.56 -13.32 26.58
C SER A 49 -21.72 -13.49 25.59
N TYR A 50 -22.88 -12.94 25.94
CA TYR A 50 -24.11 -13.08 25.16
C TYR A 50 -24.67 -11.69 24.90
N VAL A 51 -24.88 -11.36 23.62
CA VAL A 51 -25.47 -10.08 23.21
C VAL A 51 -26.50 -10.41 22.14
N GLU A 52 -27.76 -10.03 22.38
CA GLU A 52 -28.87 -10.19 21.43
C GLU A 52 -29.04 -11.64 20.91
N GLY A 53 -28.82 -12.63 21.78
CA GLY A 53 -28.93 -14.06 21.41
C GLY A 53 -27.72 -14.62 20.64
N VAL A 54 -26.68 -13.81 20.42
CA VAL A 54 -25.44 -14.25 19.77
C VAL A 54 -24.36 -14.51 20.82
N VAL A 55 -23.77 -15.70 20.72
CA VAL A 55 -22.60 -16.08 21.52
C VAL A 55 -21.38 -15.33 20.99
N HIS A 56 -20.77 -14.58 21.88
CA HIS A 56 -19.54 -13.86 21.63
C HIS A 56 -18.40 -14.45 22.44
N TYR A 57 -17.23 -14.56 21.83
CA TYR A 57 -16.05 -15.13 22.45
C TYR A 57 -14.86 -14.17 22.31
N VAL A 58 -14.14 -13.93 23.40
CA VAL A 58 -12.85 -13.23 23.41
C VAL A 58 -11.76 -14.28 23.62
N PRO A 59 -11.03 -14.68 22.57
CA PRO A 59 -9.95 -15.65 22.69
C PRO A 59 -8.79 -15.15 23.55
N THR A 60 -7.96 -16.08 24.01
CA THR A 60 -6.66 -15.76 24.64
C THR A 60 -5.58 -15.49 23.60
N GLN A 61 -4.48 -14.86 24.01
CA GLN A 61 -3.32 -14.66 23.13
C GLN A 61 -2.84 -15.99 22.49
N ALA A 62 -2.75 -17.06 23.29
CA ALA A 62 -2.30 -18.38 22.84
C ALA A 62 -3.22 -18.97 21.75
N GLU A 63 -4.53 -18.82 21.90
CA GLU A 63 -5.52 -19.30 20.90
C GLU A 63 -5.42 -18.54 19.58
N THR A 64 -4.97 -17.28 19.61
CA THR A 64 -4.76 -16.47 18.39
C THR A 64 -3.39 -16.67 17.75
N ASN A 65 -2.52 -17.50 18.31
CA ASN A 65 -1.14 -17.68 17.82
C ASN A 65 -1.01 -18.69 16.66
N TYR A 66 -2.11 -18.94 15.94
CA TYR A 66 -2.17 -19.84 14.79
C TYR A 66 -2.55 -19.07 13.53
N THR A 67 -2.13 -19.56 12.37
CA THR A 67 -2.48 -19.01 11.05
C THR A 67 -4.00 -19.02 10.82
N ALA A 68 -4.67 -20.08 11.25
CA ALA A 68 -6.12 -20.13 11.39
C ALA A 68 -6.53 -20.94 12.62
N PHE A 69 -7.75 -20.69 13.10
CA PHE A 69 -8.41 -21.51 14.12
C PHE A 69 -9.93 -21.41 13.97
N THR A 70 -10.65 -22.45 14.39
CA THR A 70 -12.12 -22.43 14.45
C THR A 70 -12.59 -22.26 15.88
N VAL A 71 -13.63 -21.44 16.07
CA VAL A 71 -14.35 -21.29 17.34
C VAL A 71 -15.73 -21.90 17.17
N THR A 72 -16.05 -22.90 17.98
CA THR A 72 -17.35 -23.59 17.95
C THR A 72 -18.05 -23.43 19.29
N ALA A 73 -19.24 -22.84 19.26
CA ALA A 73 -20.14 -22.73 20.38
C ALA A 73 -21.13 -23.89 20.38
N HIS A 74 -21.24 -24.61 21.49
CA HIS A 74 -22.08 -25.80 21.61
C HIS A 74 -22.68 -25.94 23.01
N LYS A 75 -23.82 -26.61 23.08
CA LYS A 75 -24.50 -27.03 24.31
C LYS A 75 -25.20 -28.35 24.02
N ALA A 76 -25.38 -29.20 25.03
CA ALA A 76 -26.16 -30.43 24.88
C ALA A 76 -27.57 -30.11 24.36
N ASP A 77 -28.12 -31.01 23.53
CA ASP A 77 -29.46 -30.88 22.93
C ASP A 77 -29.69 -29.59 22.12
N CYS A 78 -28.62 -28.95 21.67
CA CYS A 78 -28.65 -27.75 20.84
C CYS A 78 -27.89 -27.95 19.53
N ILE A 79 -28.27 -27.20 18.49
CA ILE A 79 -27.53 -27.09 17.24
C ILE A 79 -26.30 -26.22 17.49
N PRO A 80 -25.07 -26.74 17.29
CA PRO A 80 -23.86 -25.95 17.46
C PRO A 80 -23.68 -24.95 16.32
N THR A 81 -22.96 -23.86 16.60
CA THR A 81 -22.55 -22.86 15.60
C THR A 81 -21.06 -22.64 15.70
N GLY A 82 -20.42 -22.26 14.59
CA GLY A 82 -18.99 -22.01 14.61
C GLY A 82 -18.54 -21.04 13.53
N THR A 83 -17.39 -20.43 13.76
CA THR A 83 -16.74 -19.52 12.82
C THR A 83 -15.27 -19.86 12.66
N THR A 84 -14.75 -19.65 11.45
CA THR A 84 -13.33 -19.83 11.14
C THR A 84 -12.66 -18.47 11.14
N VAL A 85 -11.58 -18.35 11.90
CA VAL A 85 -10.79 -17.14 12.02
C VAL A 85 -9.48 -17.35 11.30
N VAL A 86 -9.20 -16.50 10.31
CA VAL A 86 -7.88 -16.42 9.67
C VAL A 86 -7.14 -15.23 10.26
N THR A 87 -5.95 -15.49 10.79
CA THR A 87 -5.13 -14.45 11.40
C THR A 87 -4.18 -13.81 10.38
N THR A 88 -3.87 -12.54 10.57
CA THR A 88 -2.74 -11.88 9.90
C THR A 88 -1.49 -12.01 10.75
N ALA A 89 -0.34 -12.10 10.10
CA ALA A 89 0.94 -11.93 10.74
C ALA A 89 0.90 -10.74 11.70
N ALA A 90 1.33 -10.95 12.94
CA ALA A 90 1.54 -9.86 13.86
C ALA A 90 2.48 -8.86 13.17
N SER A 91 2.14 -7.58 13.21
CA SER A 91 3.13 -6.55 12.89
C SER A 91 4.23 -6.70 13.92
N THR A 92 5.32 -7.36 13.54
CA THR A 92 6.57 -7.20 14.26
C THR A 92 6.97 -5.77 13.94
N ALA A 93 6.85 -4.86 14.92
CA ALA A 93 7.50 -3.57 14.80
C ALA A 93 8.98 -3.85 14.55
N GLY A 94 9.44 -3.59 13.33
CA GLY A 94 10.87 -3.67 13.02
C GLY A 94 11.56 -2.63 13.89
N GLN A 95 12.31 -3.07 14.88
CA GLN A 95 13.25 -2.18 15.54
C GLN A 95 14.42 -2.01 14.56
N VAL A 96 14.59 -0.81 14.01
CA VAL A 96 15.87 -0.45 13.38
C VAL A 96 16.84 -0.27 14.53
N VAL A 97 17.52 -1.35 14.90
CA VAL A 97 18.73 -1.26 15.71
C VAL A 97 19.80 -0.74 14.78
N THR A 98 20.12 0.55 14.89
CA THR A 98 21.40 1.04 14.37
C THR A 98 22.46 0.41 15.26
N ASP A 99 23.00 -0.72 14.82
CA ASP A 99 24.04 -1.42 15.54
C ASP A 99 25.25 -0.49 15.59
N GLU A 100 25.59 0.02 16.77
CA GLU A 100 26.78 0.85 16.96
C GLU A 100 28.05 0.05 16.59
N ALA A 101 27.95 -1.28 16.56
CA ALA A 101 28.96 -2.20 16.06
C ALA A 101 29.18 -2.14 14.52
N SER A 102 28.20 -1.72 13.71
CA SER A 102 28.36 -1.62 12.25
C SER A 102 29.09 -0.36 11.78
N ARG A 103 29.45 0.55 12.71
CA ARG A 103 30.38 1.68 12.46
C ARG A 103 31.85 1.30 12.66
N THR A 104 32.17 0.03 12.84
CA THR A 104 33.56 -0.40 12.78
C THR A 104 33.95 -0.56 11.32
N ALA A 105 34.71 0.41 10.81
CA ALA A 105 35.44 0.31 9.56
C ALA A 105 36.05 -1.09 9.40
N SER A 106 36.13 -1.56 8.16
CA SER A 106 36.99 -2.68 7.75
C SER A 106 38.37 -2.54 8.40
N LYS A 107 38.57 -3.17 9.55
CA LYS A 107 39.87 -3.29 10.19
C LYS A 107 40.55 -4.44 9.48
N ALA A 108 41.42 -4.09 8.53
CA ALA A 108 42.35 -5.03 7.91
C ALA A 108 43.08 -5.79 9.05
N THR A 109 42.79 -7.08 9.17
CA THR A 109 43.48 -7.97 10.10
C THR A 109 44.84 -8.31 9.50
N GLY A 110 45.83 -7.49 9.83
CA GLY A 110 47.22 -7.72 9.43
C GLY A 110 48.19 -6.79 10.16
N PHE A 111 48.80 -7.35 11.20
CA PHE A 111 50.11 -7.02 11.79
C PHE A 111 50.25 -6.02 12.96
N ALA A 112 51.25 -6.41 13.78
CA ALA A 112 52.01 -5.74 14.83
C ALA A 112 51.44 -5.70 16.26
N THR A 113 52.21 -6.29 17.17
CA THR A 113 52.04 -6.29 18.62
C THR A 113 52.21 -4.88 19.22
N PRO A 114 51.74 -4.63 20.46
CA PRO A 114 51.59 -3.28 21.05
C PRO A 114 52.86 -2.43 21.26
N GLU A 115 54.01 -2.80 20.70
CA GLU A 115 55.28 -2.08 20.86
C GLU A 115 55.69 -1.26 19.62
N ASP A 116 55.03 -1.42 18.46
CA ASP A 116 55.57 -0.92 17.18
C ASP A 116 54.91 0.34 16.58
N VAL A 117 53.95 1.00 17.23
CA VAL A 117 53.34 2.22 16.65
C VAL A 117 53.05 3.30 17.70
N SER A 118 54.11 3.99 18.11
CA SER A 118 53.99 5.41 18.49
C SER A 118 54.26 6.26 17.25
N PRO A 119 53.23 6.92 16.72
CA PRO A 119 53.22 8.35 16.74
C PRO A 119 52.16 8.73 17.74
N THR A 120 52.60 9.42 18.78
CA THR A 120 51.74 10.28 19.58
C THR A 120 50.87 11.09 18.63
N ILE A 121 49.61 10.70 18.44
CA ILE A 121 48.61 11.62 17.92
C ILE A 121 48.34 12.53 19.12
N ASP A 122 49.12 13.61 19.14
CA ASP A 122 48.90 14.75 20.00
C ASP A 122 47.56 15.36 19.56
N PHE A 123 46.47 14.95 20.22
CA PHE A 123 45.23 15.70 20.15
C PHE A 123 45.46 16.99 20.93
N ASP A 124 45.96 18.01 20.23
CA ASP A 124 45.85 19.37 20.71
C ASP A 124 44.35 19.65 20.96
N PRO A 125 43.90 19.83 22.23
CA PRO A 125 42.51 20.08 22.53
C PRO A 125 42.07 21.51 22.17
N THR A 126 42.93 22.33 21.55
CA THR A 126 42.51 23.62 20.99
C THR A 126 42.02 23.53 19.55
N ILE A 127 40.88 22.84 19.35
CA ILE A 127 39.96 23.30 18.29
C ILE A 127 39.38 24.61 18.78
N ASN A 128 40.06 25.71 18.43
CA ASN A 128 39.55 27.06 18.62
C ASN A 128 38.32 27.20 17.69
N PRO A 129 37.09 27.38 18.19
CA PRO A 129 35.87 27.37 17.37
C PRO A 129 35.71 28.61 16.48
N THR A 130 36.79 29.30 16.15
CA THR A 130 36.79 30.58 15.45
C THR A 130 36.64 30.48 13.93
N THR A 131 36.50 29.27 13.36
CA THR A 131 36.36 29.09 11.90
C THR A 131 35.35 28.01 11.50
N LEU A 132 34.34 27.73 12.32
CA LEU A 132 33.10 27.22 11.72
C LEU A 132 32.53 28.36 10.89
N ASP A 133 32.71 28.26 9.57
CA ASP A 133 32.14 29.19 8.60
C ASP A 133 30.67 29.41 8.97
N SER A 134 30.31 30.67 9.24
CA SER A 134 28.94 31.04 9.57
C SER A 134 27.96 30.54 8.51
N THR A 135 28.41 30.44 7.26
CA THR A 135 27.65 29.89 6.14
C THR A 135 27.33 28.41 6.33
N ALA A 136 28.26 27.60 6.86
CA ALA A 136 28.03 26.19 7.14
C ALA A 136 27.09 25.99 8.34
N VAL A 137 27.21 26.84 9.36
CA VAL A 137 26.31 26.84 10.52
C VAL A 137 24.90 27.27 10.10
N ASP A 138 24.79 28.27 9.22
CA ASP A 138 23.52 28.75 8.70
C ASP A 138 22.89 27.75 7.73
N ALA A 139 23.67 27.04 6.91
CA ALA A 139 23.16 25.97 6.04
C ALA A 139 22.61 24.77 6.85
N ILE A 140 23.25 24.41 7.97
CA ILE A 140 22.74 23.38 8.88
C ILE A 140 21.47 23.88 9.60
N ARG A 141 21.43 25.15 10.00
CA ARG A 141 20.25 25.77 10.62
C ARG A 141 19.06 25.83 9.65
N ASP A 142 19.30 26.22 8.40
CA ASP A 142 18.31 26.35 7.34
C ASP A 142 17.79 24.98 6.86
N GLY A 143 18.64 23.94 6.95
CA GLY A 143 18.26 22.56 6.65
C GLY A 143 17.34 21.91 7.70
N LEU A 144 17.29 22.41 8.94
CA LEU A 144 16.61 21.72 10.05
C LEU A 144 15.11 22.07 10.19
N ALA A 145 14.65 23.16 9.59
CA ALA A 145 13.24 23.40 9.27
C ALA A 145 13.22 24.69 8.45
N THR A 146 13.13 24.59 7.12
CA THR A 146 13.03 25.79 6.30
C THR A 146 11.86 26.65 6.81
N GLN A 147 11.98 27.98 6.78
CA GLN A 147 10.88 28.88 7.12
C GLN A 147 9.61 28.53 6.31
N THR A 148 9.78 27.97 5.12
CA THR A 148 8.72 27.39 4.27
C THR A 148 8.01 26.22 4.96
N SER A 149 8.74 25.26 5.53
CA SER A 149 8.17 24.15 6.28
C SER A 149 7.44 24.61 7.54
N LEU A 150 8.01 25.59 8.27
CA LEU A 150 7.35 26.19 9.44
C LEU A 150 6.08 26.95 9.06
N ASN A 151 6.10 27.70 7.97
CA ASN A 151 4.94 28.41 7.45
C ASN A 151 3.86 27.42 6.95
N ALA A 152 4.26 26.31 6.33
CA ALA A 152 3.35 25.26 5.88
C ALA A 152 2.67 24.56 7.07
N VAL A 153 3.42 24.21 8.11
CA VAL A 153 2.86 23.64 9.35
C VAL A 153 1.95 24.65 10.05
N ALA A 154 2.37 25.91 10.17
CA ALA A 154 1.55 26.97 10.77
C ALA A 154 0.24 27.20 9.99
N ALA A 155 0.27 27.16 8.65
CA ALA A 155 -0.91 27.29 7.81
C ALA A 155 -1.88 26.10 7.97
N VAL A 156 -1.36 24.87 8.07
CA VAL A 156 -2.19 23.67 8.32
C VAL A 156 -2.80 23.71 9.72
N THR A 157 -2.03 24.05 10.74
CA THR A 157 -2.50 24.18 12.13
C THR A 157 -3.56 25.27 12.27
N ALA A 158 -3.38 26.43 11.64
CA ALA A 158 -4.37 27.50 11.63
C ALA A 158 -5.68 27.05 10.94
N LYS A 159 -5.58 26.32 9.83
CA LYS A 159 -6.74 25.81 9.10
C LYS A 159 -7.50 24.75 9.89
N LEU A 160 -6.79 23.86 10.59
CA LEU A 160 -7.38 22.88 11.51
C LEU A 160 -8.02 23.56 12.74
N GLY A 161 -7.37 24.57 13.31
CA GLY A 161 -7.94 25.35 14.43
C GLY A 161 -9.18 26.17 14.05
N MET A 162 -9.33 26.55 12.78
CA MET A 162 -10.59 27.11 12.28
C MET A 162 -11.70 26.06 12.12
N MET A 163 -11.33 24.81 11.82
CA MET A 163 -12.28 23.71 11.64
C MET A 163 -12.76 23.11 12.97
N ILE A 164 -11.96 23.28 14.03
CA ILE A 164 -12.19 22.71 15.34
C ILE A 164 -12.25 23.87 16.33
N GLN A 165 -13.46 24.33 16.67
CA GLN A 165 -13.65 25.32 17.74
C GLN A 165 -13.96 24.56 19.03
N ASP A 166 -13.22 24.86 20.09
CA ASP A 166 -13.55 24.46 21.46
C ASP A 166 -14.71 25.36 21.93
N ASP A 167 -15.83 24.75 22.31
CA ASP A 167 -17.00 25.46 22.83
C ASP A 167 -16.79 25.96 24.27
N GLY A 168 -15.64 25.67 24.87
CA GLY A 168 -15.31 26.04 26.24
C GLY A 168 -15.87 25.06 27.28
N GLU A 169 -16.56 24.01 26.85
CA GLU A 169 -17.10 22.93 27.69
C GLU A 169 -16.32 21.61 27.51
N GLY A 170 -15.25 21.63 26.71
CA GLY A 170 -14.39 20.45 26.47
C GLY A 170 -14.91 19.54 25.36
N ASN A 171 -15.87 19.99 24.55
CA ASN A 171 -16.36 19.27 23.39
C ASN A 171 -15.83 19.91 22.09
N TRP A 172 -15.13 19.12 21.28
CA TRP A 172 -14.59 19.55 20.00
C TRP A 172 -15.65 19.40 18.91
N GLN A 173 -16.21 20.51 18.40
CA GLN A 173 -17.22 20.49 17.34
C GLN A 173 -16.66 20.99 16.01
N TYR A 174 -17.01 20.30 14.92
CA TYR A 174 -16.71 20.74 13.55
C TYR A 174 -17.80 21.68 13.05
N THR A 175 -17.60 22.99 13.20
CA THR A 175 -18.56 23.98 12.72
C THR A 175 -18.30 24.29 11.24
N VAL A 176 -19.09 23.71 10.33
CA VAL A 176 -19.13 24.18 8.93
C VAL A 176 -19.84 25.54 8.93
N ILE A 177 -19.08 26.64 8.93
CA ILE A 177 -19.63 28.01 8.79
C ILE A 177 -20.17 28.17 7.36
N ALA A 178 -21.37 27.67 7.09
CA ALA A 178 -22.11 27.88 5.85
C ALA A 178 -23.40 28.68 6.06
N VAL A 179 -23.50 29.47 7.15
CA VAL A 179 -24.73 30.21 7.48
C VAL A 179 -24.46 31.69 7.73
N ALA A 180 -23.86 32.38 6.75
CA ALA A 180 -23.82 33.85 6.77
C ALA A 180 -24.86 34.52 5.84
N LYS A 181 -25.63 33.74 5.05
CA LYS A 181 -26.64 34.29 4.11
C LYS A 181 -27.93 33.47 3.93
N ALA A 182 -28.29 32.59 4.87
CA ALA A 182 -29.60 31.94 4.81
C ALA A 182 -30.68 32.92 5.33
N PRO A 183 -31.70 33.29 4.53
CA PRO A 183 -32.84 34.04 5.03
C PRO A 183 -33.58 33.20 6.07
N THR A 184 -34.00 33.85 7.15
CA THR A 184 -34.69 33.26 8.31
C THR A 184 -35.85 32.36 7.89
N GLY A 185 -35.62 31.06 7.87
CA GLY A 185 -36.61 30.04 7.59
C GLY A 185 -35.99 28.68 7.78
N ASN A 186 -36.61 27.86 8.63
CA ASN A 186 -36.20 26.50 9.02
C ASN A 186 -35.95 25.60 7.81
N SER A 187 -34.77 25.72 7.20
CA SER A 187 -34.35 24.91 6.06
C SER A 187 -33.31 23.93 6.57
N GLU A 188 -33.65 22.66 6.47
CA GLU A 188 -32.77 21.54 6.76
C GLU A 188 -31.58 21.60 5.79
N ILE A 189 -30.38 21.88 6.29
CA ILE A 189 -29.16 21.88 5.47
C ILE A 189 -28.74 20.42 5.30
N THR A 190 -29.08 19.82 4.17
CA THR A 190 -28.54 18.51 3.78
C THR A 190 -27.11 18.70 3.30
N VAL A 191 -26.12 18.40 4.15
CA VAL A 191 -24.71 18.35 3.75
C VAL A 191 -24.47 17.03 3.03
N ASN A 192 -24.55 17.05 1.70
CA ASN A 192 -24.05 15.95 0.88
C ASN A 192 -22.52 15.97 0.89
N ALA A 193 -21.92 15.37 1.92
CA ALA A 193 -20.50 15.08 1.92
C ALA A 193 -20.23 14.04 0.82
N VAL A 194 -19.78 14.50 -0.35
CA VAL A 194 -19.24 13.63 -1.38
C VAL A 194 -17.91 13.10 -0.84
N VAL A 195 -17.96 11.96 -0.15
CA VAL A 195 -16.78 11.17 0.15
C VAL A 195 -16.28 10.65 -1.19
N SER A 196 -15.31 11.36 -1.76
CA SER A 196 -14.54 10.87 -2.89
C SER A 196 -13.72 9.68 -2.38
N VAL A 197 -14.30 8.48 -2.48
CA VAL A 197 -13.55 7.25 -2.27
C VAL A 197 -12.42 7.29 -3.32
N PRO A 198 -11.14 7.22 -2.92
CA PRO A 198 -10.04 7.23 -3.87
C PRO A 198 -10.32 6.17 -4.93
N ALA A 199 -10.21 6.57 -6.21
CA ALA A 199 -10.51 5.72 -7.35
C ALA A 199 -9.91 4.34 -7.11
N VAL A 200 -10.76 3.30 -7.11
CA VAL A 200 -10.33 1.91 -6.88
C VAL A 200 -9.19 1.61 -7.84
N VAL A 201 -7.97 1.55 -7.31
CA VAL A 201 -6.78 1.19 -8.07
C VAL A 201 -6.85 -0.31 -8.27
N ALA A 202 -7.11 -0.74 -9.50
CA ALA A 202 -7.02 -2.14 -9.85
C ALA A 202 -5.54 -2.47 -10.07
N GLU A 203 -4.88 -2.96 -9.03
CA GLU A 203 -3.53 -3.51 -9.12
C GLU A 203 -3.60 -4.92 -9.72
N SER A 204 -2.72 -5.21 -10.67
CA SER A 204 -2.41 -6.59 -11.01
C SER A 204 -0.97 -6.68 -11.48
N ALA A 205 -0.30 -7.75 -11.11
CA ALA A 205 0.95 -8.17 -11.70
C ALA A 205 0.67 -9.11 -12.89
N ALA A 206 1.47 -8.99 -13.94
CA ALA A 206 1.56 -9.98 -15.00
C ALA A 206 3.02 -10.37 -15.18
N LYS A 207 3.28 -11.68 -15.30
CA LYS A 207 4.62 -12.19 -15.59
C LYS A 207 5.01 -11.86 -17.03
N ARG A 208 6.29 -12.06 -17.37
CA ARG A 208 6.91 -11.82 -18.68
C ARG A 208 6.07 -12.25 -19.90
N THR A 209 5.28 -13.31 -19.74
CA THR A 209 4.20 -13.71 -20.66
C THR A 209 2.90 -13.87 -19.88
N GLY A 210 1.82 -13.25 -20.33
CA GLY A 210 0.54 -13.31 -19.60
C GLY A 210 -0.64 -12.62 -20.29
N GLU A 211 -1.82 -12.75 -19.67
CA GLU A 211 -3.00 -11.95 -20.00
C GLU A 211 -3.17 -10.86 -18.94
N ILE A 212 -3.22 -9.61 -19.38
CA ILE A 212 -3.57 -8.47 -18.53
C ILE A 212 -5.02 -8.09 -18.80
N ILE A 213 -5.87 -8.12 -17.78
CA ILE A 213 -7.28 -7.73 -17.88
C ILE A 213 -7.49 -6.42 -17.13
N ARG A 214 -8.08 -5.42 -17.79
CA ARG A 214 -8.36 -4.11 -17.20
C ARG A 214 -9.72 -3.55 -17.61
N SER A 215 -10.39 -2.88 -16.68
CA SER A 215 -11.65 -2.18 -16.96
C SER A 215 -11.39 -0.78 -17.50
N ARG A 216 -12.25 -0.31 -18.41
CA ARG A 216 -12.29 1.10 -18.78
C ARG A 216 -12.71 1.97 -17.60
N GLY A 217 -12.30 3.25 -17.63
CA GLY A 217 -12.74 4.25 -16.66
C GLY A 217 -12.12 4.11 -15.26
N THR A 218 -11.14 3.23 -15.08
CA THR A 218 -10.34 3.13 -13.86
C THR A 218 -8.89 3.52 -14.12
N ARG A 219 -8.19 3.97 -13.09
CA ARG A 219 -6.73 4.11 -13.15
C ARG A 219 -6.11 2.72 -13.24
N TRP A 220 -5.21 2.52 -14.21
CA TRP A 220 -4.46 1.27 -14.32
C TRP A 220 -3.13 1.40 -13.61
N LEU A 221 -2.83 0.42 -12.76
CA LEU A 221 -1.51 0.15 -12.23
C LEU A 221 -1.17 -1.30 -12.60
N ILE A 222 -0.17 -1.51 -13.46
CA ILE A 222 0.21 -2.83 -13.97
C ILE A 222 1.69 -3.03 -13.70
N ALA A 223 2.05 -4.11 -13.01
CA ALA A 223 3.44 -4.52 -12.88
C ALA A 223 3.75 -5.60 -13.92
N ILE A 224 4.74 -5.37 -14.78
CA ILE A 224 5.30 -6.38 -15.68
C ILE A 224 6.62 -6.84 -15.08
N GLU A 225 6.65 -8.08 -14.60
CA GLU A 225 7.72 -8.61 -13.76
C GLU A 225 8.65 -9.58 -14.51
N GLU A 226 9.73 -10.00 -13.85
CA GLU A 226 10.71 -10.98 -14.35
C GLU A 226 11.42 -10.54 -15.65
N LEU A 227 11.68 -9.24 -15.83
CA LEU A 227 12.24 -8.68 -17.08
C LEU A 227 13.74 -8.97 -17.29
N GLY A 228 14.42 -9.51 -16.28
CA GLY A 228 15.87 -9.73 -16.29
C GLY A 228 16.66 -8.45 -15.96
N ASP A 229 17.92 -8.42 -16.38
CA ASP A 229 18.78 -7.24 -16.27
C ASP A 229 18.41 -6.19 -17.32
N LEU A 230 18.26 -4.94 -16.89
CA LEU A 230 17.95 -3.79 -17.75
C LEU A 230 19.15 -2.82 -17.85
N THR A 231 20.34 -3.27 -17.49
CA THR A 231 21.57 -2.50 -17.67
C THR A 231 21.82 -2.22 -19.15
N GLY A 232 22.09 -0.96 -19.50
CA GLY A 232 22.32 -0.53 -20.89
C GLY A 232 21.04 -0.25 -21.69
N VAL A 233 19.87 -0.32 -21.06
CA VAL A 233 18.62 0.15 -21.67
C VAL A 233 18.61 1.67 -21.69
N GLU A 234 18.39 2.23 -22.88
CA GLU A 234 18.24 3.68 -23.06
C GLU A 234 16.78 4.09 -23.11
N LYS A 235 15.91 3.21 -23.62
CA LYS A 235 14.49 3.51 -23.74
C LYS A 235 13.61 2.27 -23.67
N LEU A 236 12.49 2.41 -23.00
CA LEU A 236 11.41 1.43 -22.90
C LEU A 236 10.17 1.95 -23.61
N TYR A 237 9.47 1.03 -24.27
CA TYR A 237 8.19 1.29 -24.91
C TYR A 237 7.19 0.22 -24.52
N LEU A 238 6.09 0.61 -23.89
CA LEU A 238 4.90 -0.24 -23.81
C LEU A 238 3.97 0.15 -24.94
N THR A 239 3.62 -0.83 -25.77
CA THR A 239 2.65 -0.65 -26.85
C THR A 239 1.49 -1.63 -26.66
N ILE A 240 0.26 -1.15 -26.82
CA ILE A 240 -0.97 -1.96 -26.81
C ILE A 240 -1.68 -1.77 -28.14
N LYS A 241 -1.98 -2.86 -28.85
CA LYS A 241 -2.47 -2.83 -30.23
C LYS A 241 -3.48 -3.93 -30.53
N GLY A 242 -4.41 -3.66 -31.45
CA GLY A 242 -5.50 -4.56 -31.83
C GLY A 242 -5.11 -5.76 -32.70
N GLY A 243 -3.82 -6.12 -32.77
CA GLY A 243 -3.30 -7.17 -33.64
C GLY A 243 -1.86 -6.87 -34.06
N ASP A 244 -1.42 -7.44 -35.18
CA ASP A 244 -0.08 -7.24 -35.73
C ASP A 244 -0.05 -5.97 -36.61
N VAL A 245 -0.48 -4.85 -36.04
CA VAL A 245 -0.41 -3.52 -36.67
C VAL A 245 0.90 -2.83 -36.29
N ALA A 246 1.34 -1.88 -37.13
CA ALA A 246 2.49 -1.04 -36.83
C ALA A 246 2.29 -0.26 -35.52
N ASP A 247 3.37 0.00 -34.78
CA ASP A 247 3.31 0.69 -33.48
C ASP A 247 2.75 2.13 -33.61
N ALA A 248 2.80 2.73 -34.80
CA ALA A 248 2.15 4.01 -35.10
C ALA A 248 0.61 3.95 -35.03
N ALA A 249 0.02 2.77 -35.21
CA ALA A 249 -1.42 2.51 -35.09
C ALA A 249 -1.80 1.93 -33.72
N ALA A 250 -0.92 2.04 -32.72
CA ALA A 250 -1.19 1.54 -31.38
C ALA A 250 -2.39 2.23 -30.73
N ASN A 251 -3.18 1.45 -30.01
CA ASN A 251 -4.28 1.97 -29.19
C ASN A 251 -3.77 2.67 -27.93
N LEU A 252 -2.62 2.24 -27.41
CA LEU A 252 -1.91 2.93 -26.35
C LEU A 252 -0.41 2.76 -26.59
N GLN A 253 0.35 3.83 -26.45
CA GLN A 253 1.80 3.75 -26.44
C GLN A 253 2.36 4.67 -25.35
N ILE A 254 3.24 4.14 -24.51
CA ILE A 254 3.92 4.87 -23.44
C ILE A 254 5.42 4.62 -23.58
N ALA A 255 6.23 5.66 -23.40
CA ALA A 255 7.68 5.56 -23.43
C ALA A 255 8.32 6.06 -22.14
N LEU A 256 9.50 5.53 -21.85
CA LEU A 256 10.40 6.00 -20.79
C LEU A 256 11.83 5.92 -21.31
N SER A 257 12.55 7.02 -21.25
CA SER A 257 13.98 7.10 -21.50
C SER A 257 14.72 6.88 -20.18
N ILE A 258 15.95 6.37 -20.25
CA ILE A 258 16.81 6.11 -19.11
C ILE A 258 18.18 6.74 -19.42
N PRO A 259 18.50 7.92 -18.85
CA PRO A 259 17.70 8.69 -17.89
C PRO A 259 16.43 9.30 -18.50
N ALA A 260 15.45 9.61 -17.64
CA ALA A 260 14.16 10.15 -18.04
C ALA A 260 14.31 11.47 -18.82
N SER A 261 13.48 11.63 -19.84
CA SER A 261 13.42 12.78 -20.73
C SER A 261 12.06 13.48 -20.65
N VAL A 262 12.03 14.77 -21.01
CA VAL A 262 10.77 15.52 -21.18
C VAL A 262 9.86 14.94 -22.27
N ASP A 263 10.40 14.08 -23.12
CA ASP A 263 9.64 13.42 -24.17
C ASP A 263 8.95 12.13 -23.74
N ASP A 264 9.18 11.69 -22.51
CA ASP A 264 8.62 10.46 -21.95
C ASP A 264 7.14 10.62 -21.56
N GLY A 265 6.52 9.47 -21.28
CA GLY A 265 5.11 9.36 -20.91
C GLY A 265 4.25 8.84 -22.04
N LEU A 266 2.97 9.22 -22.03
CA LEU A 266 1.98 8.78 -23.00
C LEU A 266 2.24 9.41 -24.37
N LEU A 267 2.47 8.58 -25.39
CA LEU A 267 2.76 9.00 -26.76
C LEU A 267 1.54 8.90 -27.68
N ARG A 268 0.71 7.85 -27.52
CA ARG A 268 -0.44 7.60 -28.40
C ARG A 268 -1.65 7.07 -27.68
N VAL A 269 -2.83 7.43 -28.19
CA VAL A 269 -4.13 6.90 -27.78
C VAL A 269 -5.00 6.70 -29.01
N ASN A 270 -5.51 5.48 -29.21
CA ASN A 270 -6.37 5.09 -30.34
C ASN A 270 -5.82 5.47 -31.72
N GLY A 271 -4.51 5.28 -31.94
CA GLY A 271 -3.83 5.57 -33.21
C GLY A 271 -3.35 7.02 -33.37
N GLU A 272 -3.83 7.94 -32.54
CA GLU A 272 -3.47 9.36 -32.59
C GLU A 272 -2.39 9.72 -31.57
N ALA A 273 -1.69 10.83 -31.79
CA ALA A 273 -0.74 11.37 -30.82
C ALA A 273 -1.47 11.82 -29.54
N ALA A 274 -0.88 11.56 -28.37
CA ALA A 274 -1.46 11.97 -27.10
C ALA A 274 -1.32 13.49 -26.90
N ASN A 275 -2.41 14.13 -26.48
CA ASN A 275 -2.43 15.56 -26.18
C ASN A 275 -1.77 15.91 -24.84
N ASP A 276 -1.59 14.92 -23.96
CA ASP A 276 -1.01 15.09 -22.64
C ASP A 276 -0.16 13.86 -22.28
N LYS A 277 1.16 14.04 -22.27
CA LYS A 277 2.13 12.98 -21.97
C LYS A 277 2.07 12.52 -20.52
N THR A 278 1.55 13.34 -19.60
CA THR A 278 1.51 13.02 -18.16
C THR A 278 0.43 12.00 -17.80
N MET A 279 -0.47 11.68 -18.74
CA MET A 279 -1.61 10.79 -18.52
C MET A 279 -1.25 9.29 -18.58
N GLY A 280 0.02 8.97 -18.82
CA GLY A 280 0.56 7.62 -18.70
C GLY A 280 2.06 7.66 -18.47
N SER A 281 2.59 6.72 -17.69
CA SER A 281 4.02 6.63 -17.36
C SER A 281 4.47 5.19 -17.23
N LEU A 282 5.78 4.98 -17.43
CA LEU A 282 6.48 3.77 -17.04
C LEU A 282 7.47 4.14 -15.93
N GLU A 283 7.70 3.21 -15.02
CA GLU A 283 8.72 3.29 -13.98
C GLU A 283 9.43 1.95 -13.89
N VAL A 284 10.76 1.97 -13.77
CA VAL A 284 11.57 0.76 -13.59
C VAL A 284 11.86 0.62 -12.10
N GLU A 285 11.52 -0.53 -11.55
CA GLU A 285 11.83 -0.87 -10.18
C GLU A 285 12.67 -2.14 -10.15
N SER A 286 13.77 -2.12 -9.39
CA SER A 286 14.49 -3.32 -9.03
C SER A 286 13.85 -3.96 -7.80
N TYR A 287 13.69 -5.27 -7.83
CA TYR A 287 13.13 -6.03 -6.72
C TYR A 287 13.87 -7.37 -6.55
N VAL A 288 13.84 -7.91 -5.34
CA VAL A 288 14.39 -9.23 -5.02
C VAL A 288 13.21 -10.17 -4.82
N ALA A 289 13.11 -11.21 -5.65
CA ALA A 289 12.13 -12.28 -5.47
C ALA A 289 12.80 -13.44 -4.74
N ASP A 290 12.26 -13.86 -3.59
CA ASP A 290 12.53 -15.13 -2.92
C ASP A 290 14.00 -15.62 -2.99
N ASP A 291 14.93 -14.87 -2.40
CA ASP A 291 16.36 -15.24 -2.28
C ASP A 291 17.13 -15.42 -3.62
N GLU A 292 16.59 -14.92 -4.73
CA GLU A 292 17.24 -14.93 -6.05
C GLU A 292 17.97 -13.61 -6.38
N ALA A 293 18.68 -13.62 -7.51
CA ALA A 293 19.30 -12.44 -8.09
C ALA A 293 18.30 -11.27 -8.26
N VAL A 294 18.80 -10.04 -8.17
CA VAL A 294 18.01 -8.82 -8.42
C VAL A 294 17.32 -8.91 -9.77
N LYS A 295 15.99 -8.78 -9.77
CA LYS A 295 15.16 -8.72 -10.97
C LYS A 295 14.66 -7.30 -11.16
N ASN A 296 14.27 -6.98 -12.38
CA ASN A 296 13.61 -5.72 -12.68
C ASN A 296 12.14 -5.96 -13.07
N ARG A 297 11.29 -5.02 -12.71
CA ARG A 297 9.92 -4.90 -13.16
C ARG A 297 9.65 -3.51 -13.70
N VAL A 298 8.68 -3.42 -14.59
CA VAL A 298 8.18 -2.14 -15.10
C VAL A 298 6.77 -1.91 -14.57
N ILE A 299 6.59 -0.81 -13.85
CA ILE A 299 5.29 -0.34 -13.39
C ILE A 299 4.70 0.58 -14.46
N VAL A 300 3.54 0.22 -14.97
CA VAL A 300 2.77 0.98 -15.94
C VAL A 300 1.63 1.69 -15.22
N THR A 301 1.59 3.01 -15.32
CA THR A 301 0.47 3.82 -14.84
C THR A 301 -0.29 4.41 -16.02
N VAL A 302 -1.62 4.30 -16.02
CA VAL A 302 -2.48 4.96 -17.02
C VAL A 302 -3.64 5.65 -16.31
N ASN A 303 -3.83 6.93 -16.61
CA ASN A 303 -4.89 7.74 -16.02
C ASN A 303 -6.28 7.28 -16.50
N GLU A 304 -7.28 7.32 -15.61
CA GLU A 304 -8.65 6.92 -15.91
C GLU A 304 -9.28 7.62 -17.13
N LYS A 305 -8.88 8.88 -17.39
CA LYS A 305 -9.37 9.64 -18.56
C LYS A 305 -8.96 8.96 -19.86
N ILE A 306 -7.75 8.40 -19.91
CA ILE A 306 -7.23 7.66 -21.06
C ILE A 306 -7.85 6.28 -21.14
N THR A 307 -7.95 5.57 -20.02
CA THR A 307 -8.53 4.22 -20.01
C THR A 307 -10.02 4.24 -20.39
N LYS A 308 -10.73 5.35 -20.15
CA LYS A 308 -12.09 5.57 -20.63
C LYS A 308 -12.19 5.68 -22.15
N LEU A 309 -11.15 6.16 -22.82
CA LEU A 309 -11.11 6.29 -24.30
C LEU A 309 -10.80 4.96 -25.00
N MET A 310 -10.16 4.01 -24.31
CA MET A 310 -9.88 2.68 -24.86
C MET A 310 -11.18 1.95 -25.20
N MET A 311 -11.25 1.22 -26.32
CA MET A 311 -12.42 0.40 -26.64
C MET A 311 -12.36 -0.92 -25.87
N ALA A 312 -13.51 -1.51 -25.55
CA ALA A 312 -13.55 -2.83 -24.96
C ALA A 312 -13.29 -3.88 -26.06
N ASN A 313 -12.07 -4.40 -26.13
CA ASN A 313 -11.63 -5.35 -27.15
C ASN A 313 -10.45 -6.19 -26.61
N PRO A 314 -10.20 -7.40 -27.12
CA PRO A 314 -8.88 -8.00 -27.07
C PRO A 314 -7.84 -7.17 -27.82
N TYR A 315 -6.69 -7.02 -27.19
CA TYR A 315 -5.47 -6.41 -27.70
C TYR A 315 -4.29 -7.34 -27.42
N ARG A 316 -3.13 -6.97 -27.95
CA ARG A 316 -1.82 -7.48 -27.55
C ARG A 316 -1.02 -6.36 -26.94
N TYR A 317 -0.16 -6.69 -25.98
CA TYR A 317 0.86 -5.78 -25.51
C TYR A 317 2.25 -6.30 -25.85
N ASP A 318 3.16 -5.37 -26.12
CA ASP A 318 4.58 -5.58 -26.24
C ASP A 318 5.31 -4.50 -25.43
N LEU A 319 6.16 -4.95 -24.51
CA LEU A 319 7.14 -4.12 -23.82
C LEU A 319 8.47 -4.32 -24.53
N LYS A 320 9.00 -3.26 -25.13
CA LYS A 320 10.27 -3.28 -25.87
C LYS A 320 11.30 -2.40 -25.21
N GLN A 321 12.56 -2.76 -25.38
CA GLN A 321 13.71 -1.92 -25.06
C GLN A 321 14.47 -1.54 -26.32
N THR A 322 15.14 -0.39 -26.27
CA THR A 322 16.22 -0.02 -27.20
C THR A 322 17.45 0.34 -26.40
N GLY A 323 18.62 -0.08 -26.88
CA GLY A 323 19.91 0.27 -26.30
C GLY A 323 20.89 0.78 -27.36
N GLU A 324 22.05 1.24 -26.89
CA GLU A 324 23.05 1.99 -27.66
C GLU A 324 23.56 1.26 -28.92
N ALA A 325 23.53 -0.08 -28.94
CA ALA A 325 24.09 -0.92 -30.01
C ALA A 325 23.11 -1.95 -30.62
N ALA A 326 21.92 -2.11 -30.05
CA ALA A 326 20.98 -3.16 -30.44
C ALA A 326 19.63 -2.56 -30.87
N GLY A 327 19.14 -3.00 -32.02
CA GLY A 327 17.77 -2.70 -32.45
C GLY A 327 16.73 -3.10 -31.39
N ALA A 328 15.49 -2.63 -31.57
CA ALA A 328 14.44 -2.85 -30.58
C ALA A 328 14.25 -4.34 -30.22
N GLU A 329 14.40 -4.68 -28.94
CA GLU A 329 14.20 -6.03 -28.39
C GLU A 329 12.88 -6.09 -27.61
N VAL A 330 12.15 -7.21 -27.71
CA VAL A 330 10.92 -7.44 -26.95
C VAL A 330 11.25 -8.08 -25.61
N LEU A 331 11.04 -7.34 -24.52
CA LEU A 331 11.27 -7.81 -23.14
C LEU A 331 10.14 -8.68 -22.60
N ALA A 332 8.91 -8.30 -22.92
CA ALA A 332 7.68 -8.99 -22.52
C ALA A 332 6.59 -8.77 -23.57
N ASN A 333 5.73 -9.77 -23.76
CA ASN A 333 4.55 -9.63 -24.60
C ASN A 333 3.42 -10.52 -24.10
N GLY A 334 2.22 -10.24 -24.56
CA GLY A 334 1.07 -11.04 -24.18
C GLY A 334 -0.26 -10.52 -24.67
N ARG A 335 -1.34 -11.05 -24.09
CA ARG A 335 -2.70 -10.60 -24.36
C ARG A 335 -3.05 -9.47 -23.42
N PHE A 336 -3.78 -8.48 -23.92
CA PHE A 336 -4.30 -7.40 -23.12
C PHE A 336 -5.79 -7.28 -23.38
N ARG A 337 -6.64 -7.44 -22.38
CA ARG A 337 -8.09 -7.40 -22.55
C ARG A 337 -8.67 -6.21 -21.81
N VAL A 338 -9.29 -5.30 -22.56
CA VAL A 338 -10.04 -4.19 -22.00
C VAL A 338 -11.50 -4.62 -21.87
N ILE A 339 -12.02 -4.65 -20.64
CA ILE A 339 -13.45 -4.92 -20.38
C ILE A 339 -14.22 -3.60 -20.29
N ALA A 340 -15.51 -3.66 -20.68
CA ALA A 340 -16.41 -2.51 -20.60
C ALA A 340 -16.47 -1.97 -19.17
N ASP A 341 -16.82 -0.68 -19.05
CA ASP A 341 -17.04 -0.04 -17.75
C ASP A 341 -18.09 -0.85 -16.99
N THR A 342 -17.74 -1.31 -15.79
CA THR A 342 -18.73 -1.87 -14.87
C THR A 342 -19.53 -0.69 -14.38
N THR A 343 -20.71 -0.43 -14.97
CA THR A 343 -21.70 0.50 -14.44
C THR A 343 -21.90 0.17 -12.96
N ARG A 344 -21.25 0.95 -12.09
CA ARG A 344 -21.50 0.90 -10.66
C ARG A 344 -22.86 1.58 -10.50
N ALA A 345 -23.92 0.78 -10.52
CA ALA A 345 -25.22 1.27 -10.09
C ALA A 345 -25.01 1.76 -8.65
N VAL A 346 -25.07 3.08 -8.48
CA VAL A 346 -25.15 3.69 -7.16
C VAL A 346 -26.59 3.44 -6.73
N SER A 347 -26.82 2.38 -5.95
CA SER A 347 -28.08 2.15 -5.24
C SER A 347 -28.05 2.88 -3.91
#